data_AF-A0AAV8YUN9-F1
#
_entry.id   AF-A0AAV8YUN9-F1
#
_cell.length_a   1.000
_cell.length_b   1.000
_cell.length_c   1.000
_cell.angle_alpha   90.00
_cell.angle_beta   90.00
_cell.angle_gamma   90.00
#
_symmetry.space_group_name_H-M   'P 1'
#
loop_
_entity.id
_entity.type
_entity.pdbx_description
1 polymer ?
#
loop_
_entity_poly.entity_id
_entity_poly.type
_entity_poly.pdbx_seq_one_letter_code
_entity_poly.pdbx_strand_id
1 'polypeptide(L)'
;MLTLYEGIESVHNRAYQTYLANFENKEVLSAQCSEIAVRCIELFVRHTSLLRPISQGGRLRLQSDYLHLENSLKVICPHLADLGRPYRLLKSMASLVVLSPAEIVAGQISGSSVPHSTVLLMLFAFASSDLSSPHQNTNWSLPKLSAWLDQHAGEEERLDLIAGRITEI
;
A
#
# COMPACT_ATOMS: atom_id res chain seq x y z
N MET A 1 23.33 -8.24 3.49
CA MET A 1 22.30 -7.28 3.07
C MET A 1 22.62 -6.72 1.68
N LEU A 2 23.85 -6.26 1.40
CA LEU A 2 24.31 -5.86 0.05
C LEU A 2 24.14 -6.94 -1.03
N THR A 3 24.51 -8.19 -0.73
CA THR A 3 24.43 -9.32 -1.68
C THR A 3 23.00 -9.76 -2.05
N LEU A 4 22.01 -9.51 -1.19
CA LEU A 4 20.61 -9.80 -1.47
C LEU A 4 19.97 -8.72 -2.35
N TYR A 5 20.40 -7.47 -2.17
CA TYR A 5 19.93 -6.33 -2.96
C TYR A 5 20.41 -6.43 -4.42
N GLU A 6 21.70 -6.72 -4.62
CA GLU A 6 22.27 -6.97 -5.96
C GLU A 6 21.59 -8.14 -6.67
N GLY A 7 21.26 -9.21 -5.93
CA GLY A 7 20.56 -10.37 -6.46
C GLY A 7 19.17 -10.03 -7.01
N ILE A 8 18.38 -9.26 -6.25
CA ILE A 8 17.03 -8.85 -6.67
C ILE A 8 17.09 -7.88 -7.86
N GLU A 9 18.03 -6.93 -7.85
CA GLU A 9 18.21 -5.98 -8.94
C GLU A 9 18.59 -6.70 -10.25
N SER A 10 19.49 -7.69 -10.17
CA SER A 10 19.91 -8.49 -11.34
C SER A 10 18.77 -9.28 -11.98
N VAL A 11 17.85 -9.83 -11.18
CA VAL A 11 16.70 -10.60 -11.67
C VAL A 11 15.68 -9.69 -12.33
N HIS A 12 15.38 -8.54 -11.73
CA HIS A 12 14.43 -7.57 -12.29
C HIS A 12 14.95 -6.97 -13.60
N ASN A 13 16.23 -6.57 -13.63
CA ASN A 13 16.84 -6.01 -14.83
C ASN A 13 16.89 -7.05 -15.96
N ARG A 14 17.24 -8.30 -15.64
CA ARG A 14 17.19 -9.41 -16.62
C ARG A 14 15.77 -9.65 -17.14
N ALA A 15 14.76 -9.64 -16.27
CA ALA A 15 13.36 -9.81 -16.70
C ALA A 15 12.92 -8.67 -17.63
N TYR A 16 13.26 -7.42 -17.31
CA TYR A 16 13.00 -6.27 -18.16
C TYR A 16 13.66 -6.41 -19.53
N GLN A 17 14.96 -6.72 -19.57
CA GLN A 17 15.69 -6.86 -20.84
C GLN A 17 15.22 -8.04 -21.68
N THR A 18 14.82 -9.14 -21.05
CA THR A 18 14.41 -10.37 -21.75
C THR A 18 13.01 -10.24 -22.34
N TYR A 19 12.07 -9.68 -21.57
CA TYR A 19 10.65 -9.72 -21.92
C TYR A 19 10.08 -8.37 -22.36
N LEU A 20 10.55 -7.26 -21.79
CA LEU A 20 9.93 -5.95 -21.98
C LEU A 20 10.71 -5.08 -22.98
N ALA A 21 12.04 -5.13 -22.97
CA ALA A 21 12.88 -4.33 -23.86
C ALA A 21 12.71 -4.66 -25.37
N ASN A 22 12.11 -5.80 -25.71
CA ASN A 22 11.89 -6.21 -27.09
C ASN A 22 10.57 -5.68 -27.69
N PHE A 23 9.69 -5.06 -26.90
CA PHE A 23 8.47 -4.46 -27.44
C PHE A 23 8.80 -3.24 -28.32
N GLU A 24 8.27 -3.22 -29.54
CA GLU A 24 8.50 -2.14 -30.51
C GLU A 24 7.86 -0.81 -30.04
N ASN A 25 6.67 -0.88 -29.44
CA ASN A 25 5.97 0.29 -28.95
C ASN A 25 6.36 0.62 -27.49
N LYS A 26 7.38 1.47 -27.34
CA LYS A 26 7.90 1.90 -26.04
C LYS A 26 6.91 2.76 -25.24
N GLU A 27 6.04 3.50 -25.91
CA GLU A 27 5.04 4.35 -25.25
C GLU A 27 3.97 3.51 -24.55
N VAL A 28 3.40 2.54 -25.27
CA VAL A 28 2.41 1.60 -24.71
C VAL A 28 3.02 0.80 -23.57
N LEU A 29 4.25 0.32 -23.75
CA LEU A 29 4.96 -0.40 -22.68
C LEU A 29 5.14 0.47 -21.42
N SER A 30 5.57 1.72 -21.59
CA SER A 30 5.76 2.66 -20.47
C SER A 30 4.45 2.95 -19.73
N ALA A 31 3.35 3.14 -20.47
CA ALA A 31 2.03 3.32 -19.91
C ALA A 31 1.59 2.11 -19.07
N GLN A 32 1.73 0.89 -19.62
CA GLN A 32 1.38 -0.34 -18.92
C GLN A 32 2.26 -0.58 -17.68
N CYS A 33 3.57 -0.34 -17.77
CA CYS A 33 4.46 -0.42 -16.61
C CYS A 33 4.08 0.59 -15.51
N SER A 34 3.62 1.78 -15.89
CA SER A 34 3.15 2.79 -14.95
C SER A 34 1.86 2.34 -14.25
N GLU A 35 0.90 1.77 -14.98
CA GLU A 35 -0.32 1.18 -14.42
C GLU A 35 -0.01 0.02 -13.45
N ILE A 36 0.93 -0.86 -13.82
CA ILE A 36 1.39 -1.95 -12.94
C ILE A 36 2.00 -1.37 -11.65
N ALA A 37 2.85 -0.35 -11.76
CA ALA A 37 3.47 0.29 -10.60
C ALA A 37 2.42 0.91 -9.66
N VAL A 38 1.41 1.59 -10.21
CA VAL A 38 0.29 2.13 -9.42
C VAL A 38 -0.44 1.02 -8.68
N ARG A 39 -0.80 -0.08 -9.36
CA ARG A 39 -1.51 -1.21 -8.75
C ARG A 39 -0.69 -1.91 -7.67
N CYS A 40 0.63 -2.05 -7.85
CA CYS A 40 1.51 -2.57 -6.81
C CYS A 40 1.50 -1.70 -5.55
N ILE A 41 1.56 -0.37 -5.71
CA ILE A 41 1.49 0.57 -4.59
C ILE A 41 0.15 0.43 -3.86
N GLU A 42 -0.97 0.49 -4.58
CA GLU A 42 -2.31 0.39 -3.98
C GLU A 42 -2.53 -0.92 -3.23
N LEU A 43 -2.11 -2.04 -3.83
CA LEU A 43 -2.21 -3.36 -3.22
C LEU A 43 -1.36 -3.45 -1.95
N PHE A 44 -0.10 -3.00 -2.00
CA PHE A 44 0.80 -3.05 -0.86
C PHE A 44 0.32 -2.18 0.31
N VAL A 45 -0.14 -0.96 0.02
CA VAL A 45 -0.71 -0.05 1.02
C VAL A 45 -1.95 -0.65 1.68
N ARG A 46 -2.86 -1.22 0.89
CA ARG A 46 -4.07 -1.90 1.41
C ARG A 46 -3.72 -3.11 2.27
N HIS A 47 -2.76 -3.94 1.85
CA HIS A 47 -2.38 -5.09 2.67
C HIS A 47 -1.75 -4.67 3.99
N THR A 48 -0.85 -3.68 3.96
CA THR A 48 -0.19 -3.19 5.18
C THR A 48 -1.17 -2.52 6.15
N SER A 49 -2.19 -1.80 5.66
CA SER A 49 -3.20 -1.19 6.55
C SER A 49 -4.12 -2.21 7.22
N LEU A 50 -4.20 -3.43 6.71
CA LEU A 50 -5.01 -4.52 7.27
C LEU A 50 -4.22 -5.46 8.20
N LEU A 51 -2.91 -5.28 8.35
CA LEU A 51 -2.08 -6.14 9.18
C LEU A 51 -2.37 -5.92 10.67
N ARG A 52 -2.80 -6.98 11.35
CA ARG A 52 -3.02 -7.00 12.80
C ARG A 52 -2.88 -8.42 13.36
N PRO A 53 -2.18 -8.63 14.49
CA PRO A 53 -1.39 -7.64 15.23
C PRO A 53 -0.05 -7.36 14.55
N ILE A 54 0.56 -6.20 14.83
CA ILE A 54 1.91 -5.87 14.36
C ILE A 54 2.78 -5.33 15.50
N SER A 55 3.93 -5.95 15.72
CA SER A 55 4.91 -5.48 16.69
C SER A 55 5.67 -4.25 16.17
N GLN A 56 6.32 -3.51 17.07
CA GLN A 56 7.21 -2.40 16.68
C GLN A 56 8.30 -2.85 15.70
N GLY A 57 8.94 -4.00 15.96
CA GLY A 57 9.90 -4.58 15.03
C GLY A 57 9.28 -5.01 13.68
N GLY A 58 8.01 -5.43 13.68
CA GLY A 58 7.23 -5.65 12.45
C GLY A 58 7.05 -4.37 11.64
N ARG A 59 6.73 -3.25 12.30
CA ARG A 59 6.56 -1.94 11.66
C ARG A 59 7.86 -1.39 11.05
N LEU A 60 8.99 -1.55 11.75
CA LEU A 60 10.31 -1.20 11.20
C LEU A 60 10.66 -2.05 9.97
N ARG A 61 10.33 -3.34 9.98
CA ARG A 61 10.48 -4.21 8.79
C ARG A 61 9.59 -3.76 7.63
N LEU A 62 8.32 -3.41 7.90
CA LEU A 62 7.45 -2.85 6.87
C LEU A 62 8.02 -1.60 6.22
N GLN A 63 8.60 -0.67 7.00
CA GLN A 63 9.28 0.49 6.43
C GLN A 63 10.41 0.09 5.47
N SER A 64 11.20 -0.92 5.81
CA SER A 64 12.21 -1.47 4.89
C SER A 64 11.57 -2.06 3.64
N ASP A 65 10.43 -2.76 3.77
CA ASP A 65 9.71 -3.36 2.65
C ASP A 65 9.14 -2.27 1.70
N TYR A 66 8.68 -1.14 2.24
CA TYR A 66 8.29 0.04 1.45
C TYR A 66 9.45 0.58 0.61
N LEU A 67 10.65 0.69 1.19
CA LEU A 67 11.85 1.15 0.47
C LEU A 67 12.29 0.14 -0.59
N HIS A 68 12.19 -1.16 -0.29
CA HIS A 68 12.47 -2.21 -1.27
C HIS A 68 11.48 -2.17 -2.43
N LEU A 69 10.18 -2.04 -2.17
CA LEU A 69 9.16 -1.91 -3.20
C LEU A 69 9.43 -0.69 -4.10
N GLU A 70 9.74 0.47 -3.52
CA GLU A 70 10.11 1.67 -4.28
C GLU A 70 11.27 1.39 -5.25
N ASN A 71 12.31 0.69 -4.79
CA ASN A 71 13.46 0.37 -5.62
C ASN A 71 13.16 -0.68 -6.69
N SER A 72 12.34 -1.69 -6.39
CA SER A 72 11.89 -2.68 -7.38
C SER A 72 11.04 -2.04 -8.48
N LEU A 73 10.17 -1.09 -8.13
CA LEU A 73 9.31 -0.41 -9.10
C LEU A 73 10.10 0.47 -10.09
N LYS A 74 11.26 1.03 -9.69
CA LYS A 74 12.14 1.82 -10.57
C LYS A 74 12.66 1.04 -11.78
N VAL A 75 12.67 -0.29 -11.72
CA VAL A 75 13.11 -1.13 -12.85
C VAL A 75 12.11 -1.06 -14.00
N ILE A 76 10.81 -1.03 -13.70
CA ILE A 76 9.75 -1.00 -14.72
C ILE A 76 9.21 0.40 -14.98
N CYS A 77 9.27 1.29 -13.99
CA CYS A 77 8.84 2.68 -14.05
C CYS A 77 9.94 3.59 -13.47
N PRO A 78 10.95 3.98 -14.27
CA PRO A 78 12.11 4.75 -13.77
C PRO A 78 11.73 6.11 -13.18
N HIS A 79 10.68 6.74 -13.69
CA HIS A 79 10.21 8.06 -13.28
C HIS A 79 8.99 7.96 -12.36
N LEU A 80 9.11 7.28 -11.22
CA LEU A 80 7.99 7.10 -10.26
C LEU A 80 7.33 8.41 -9.82
N ALA A 81 8.06 9.53 -9.83
CA ALA A 81 7.51 10.85 -9.52
C ALA A 81 6.34 11.24 -10.45
N ASP A 82 6.36 10.78 -11.70
CA ASP A 82 5.35 11.07 -12.72
C ASP A 82 4.02 10.38 -12.40
N LEU A 83 4.03 9.33 -11.55
CA LEU A 83 2.81 8.69 -11.05
C LEU A 83 2.02 9.61 -10.13
N GLY A 84 2.60 10.69 -9.61
CA GLY A 84 1.91 11.69 -8.82
C GLY A 84 1.37 11.17 -7.48
N ARG A 85 0.04 11.07 -7.34
CA ARG A 85 -0.63 10.72 -6.07
C ARG A 85 -0.22 9.33 -5.53
N PRO A 86 -0.29 8.23 -6.33
CA PRO A 86 0.22 6.92 -5.94
C PRO A 86 1.64 6.94 -5.34
N TYR A 87 2.59 7.61 -6.00
CA TYR A 87 3.96 7.66 -5.48
C TYR A 87 4.06 8.44 -4.17
N ARG A 88 3.34 9.56 -4.03
CA ARG A 88 3.27 10.27 -2.73
C ARG A 88 2.66 9.40 -1.64
N LEU A 89 1.63 8.61 -1.95
CA LEU A 89 1.05 7.65 -1.02
C LEU A 89 2.09 6.61 -0.54
N LEU A 90 2.88 6.04 -1.46
CA LEU A 90 3.97 5.11 -1.13
C LEU A 90 4.96 5.73 -0.14
N LYS A 91 5.45 6.95 -0.45
CA LYS A 91 6.41 7.65 0.41
C LYS A 91 5.83 7.96 1.78
N SER A 92 4.60 8.45 1.83
CA SER A 92 3.95 8.79 3.10
C SER A 92 3.69 7.57 3.95
N MET A 93 3.27 6.45 3.35
CA MET A 93 3.09 5.20 4.08
C MET A 93 4.41 4.66 4.65
N ALA A 94 5.52 4.74 3.91
CA ALA A 94 6.85 4.34 4.39
C ALA A 94 7.27 5.09 5.67
N SER A 95 6.92 6.37 5.78
CA SER A 95 7.16 7.18 6.98
C SER A 95 6.13 6.89 8.07
N LEU A 96 4.87 6.73 7.71
CA LEU A 96 3.75 6.65 8.65
C LEU A 96 3.75 5.33 9.44
N VAL A 97 4.14 4.21 8.82
CA VAL A 97 4.07 2.88 9.47
C VAL A 97 4.92 2.75 10.74
N VAL A 98 5.94 3.59 10.96
CA VAL A 98 6.79 3.52 12.17
C VAL A 98 6.36 4.47 13.29
N LEU A 99 5.42 5.37 13.00
CA LEU A 99 4.96 6.37 13.95
C LEU A 99 4.06 5.77 15.04
N SER A 100 3.96 6.50 16.15
CA SER A 100 2.97 6.21 17.19
C SER A 100 1.55 6.65 16.76
N PRO A 101 0.49 6.09 17.35
CA PRO A 101 -0.89 6.50 17.06
C PRO A 101 -1.13 8.02 17.18
N ALA A 102 -0.55 8.65 18.20
CA ALA A 102 -0.69 10.10 18.42
C ALA A 102 -0.05 10.92 17.29
N GLU A 103 1.14 10.52 16.84
CA GLU A 103 1.84 11.17 15.72
C GLU A 103 1.10 10.95 14.40
N ILE A 104 0.56 9.75 14.17
CA ILE A 104 -0.23 9.42 12.99
C ILE A 104 -1.45 10.35 12.89
N VAL A 105 -2.21 10.48 13.99
CA VAL A 105 -3.40 11.34 14.04
C VAL A 105 -3.02 12.81 13.88
N ALA A 106 -1.95 13.27 14.54
CA ALA A 106 -1.47 14.65 14.41
C ALA A 106 -1.04 15.00 12.97
N GLY A 107 -0.55 14.01 12.21
CA GLY A 107 -0.17 14.17 10.80
C GLY A 107 -1.35 14.14 9.82
N GLN A 108 -2.56 13.79 10.25
CA GLN A 108 -3.75 13.82 9.38
C GLN A 108 -4.31 15.23 9.27
N ILE A 109 -3.95 15.91 8.19
CA ILE A 109 -4.47 17.23 7.81
C ILE A 109 -5.21 17.16 6.47
N SER A 110 -6.01 18.19 6.19
CA SER A 110 -6.66 18.33 4.88
C SER A 110 -5.63 18.31 3.75
N GLY A 111 -5.79 17.38 2.80
CA GLY A 111 -4.84 17.19 1.70
C GLY A 111 -3.72 16.17 1.97
N SER A 112 -3.78 15.42 3.08
CA SER A 112 -2.94 14.23 3.30
C SER A 112 -2.95 13.32 2.07
N SER A 113 -1.76 12.82 1.69
CA SER A 113 -1.60 11.82 0.63
C SER A 113 -2.18 10.46 1.02
N VAL A 114 -2.29 10.19 2.32
CA VAL A 114 -2.84 8.95 2.87
C VAL A 114 -4.33 9.15 3.18
N PRO A 115 -5.23 8.32 2.64
CA PRO A 115 -6.65 8.39 2.96
C PRO A 115 -6.94 8.12 4.44
N HIS A 116 -7.96 8.77 4.99
CA HIS A 116 -8.38 8.59 6.38
C HIS A 116 -8.81 7.15 6.65
N SER A 117 -9.50 6.50 5.70
CA SER A 117 -9.89 5.09 5.81
C SER A 117 -8.67 4.18 5.99
N THR A 118 -7.58 4.46 5.26
CA THR A 118 -6.32 3.71 5.34
C THR A 118 -5.67 3.91 6.71
N VAL A 119 -5.66 5.15 7.21
CA VAL A 119 -5.13 5.46 8.54
C VAL A 119 -5.94 4.76 9.64
N LEU A 120 -7.27 4.83 9.57
CA LEU A 120 -8.15 4.16 10.54
C LEU A 120 -7.92 2.65 10.55
N LEU A 121 -7.90 2.00 9.38
CA LEU A 121 -7.61 0.57 9.26
C LEU A 121 -6.28 0.20 9.92
N MET A 122 -5.24 0.99 9.68
CA MET A 122 -3.93 0.77 10.29
C MET A 122 -3.94 1.01 11.80
N LEU A 123 -4.72 1.97 12.31
CA LEU A 123 -4.84 2.25 13.74
C LEU A 123 -5.46 1.08 14.52
N PHE A 124 -6.30 0.24 13.89
CA PHE A 124 -6.76 -1.01 14.52
C PHE A 124 -5.60 -1.93 14.91
N ALA A 125 -4.46 -1.87 14.22
CA ALA A 125 -3.28 -2.68 14.56
C ALA A 125 -2.68 -2.33 15.95
N PHE A 126 -3.00 -1.15 16.47
CA PHE A 126 -2.59 -0.69 17.81
C PHE A 126 -3.63 -0.97 18.90
N ALA A 127 -4.84 -1.35 18.53
CA ALA A 127 -5.93 -1.62 19.47
C ALA A 127 -5.84 -3.03 20.07
N SER A 128 -6.27 -3.19 21.33
CA SER A 128 -6.37 -4.49 22.00
C SER A 128 -7.30 -5.43 21.25
N SER A 129 -7.13 -6.75 21.41
CA SER A 129 -7.95 -7.78 20.77
C SER A 129 -9.46 -7.65 21.05
N ASP A 130 -9.84 -6.89 22.07
CA ASP A 130 -11.23 -6.63 22.44
C ASP A 130 -11.94 -5.72 21.42
N LEU A 131 -11.19 -4.89 20.70
CA LEU A 131 -11.73 -4.10 19.60
C LEU A 131 -11.80 -4.96 18.33
N SER A 132 -13.02 -5.23 17.86
CA SER A 132 -13.26 -5.92 16.60
C SER A 132 -12.83 -5.09 15.39
N SER A 133 -12.10 -5.70 14.47
CA SER A 133 -11.74 -5.11 13.17
C SER A 133 -12.98 -4.97 12.27
N PRO A 134 -13.01 -4.05 11.29
CA PRO A 134 -14.20 -3.81 10.46
C PRO A 134 -14.79 -5.07 9.78
N HIS A 135 -13.94 -5.98 9.29
CA HIS A 135 -14.41 -7.24 8.70
C HIS A 135 -15.14 -8.15 9.71
N GLN A 136 -14.81 -8.08 10.99
CA GLN A 136 -15.47 -8.88 12.02
C GLN A 136 -16.87 -8.33 12.30
N ASN A 137 -17.03 -7.00 12.30
CA ASN A 137 -18.33 -6.36 12.47
C ASN A 137 -19.31 -6.70 11.34
N THR A 138 -18.81 -6.92 10.13
CA THR A 138 -19.61 -7.29 8.96
C THR A 138 -19.64 -8.79 8.68
N ASN A 139 -19.08 -9.64 9.56
CA ASN A 139 -18.92 -11.09 9.34
C ASN A 139 -18.21 -11.46 8.02
N TRP A 140 -17.29 -10.61 7.56
CA TRP A 140 -16.47 -10.86 6.38
C TRP A 140 -15.15 -11.54 6.72
N SER A 141 -14.64 -12.34 5.80
CA SER A 141 -13.25 -12.77 5.85
C SER A 141 -12.32 -11.59 5.52
N LEU A 142 -11.08 -11.62 6.02
CA LEU A 142 -10.09 -10.59 5.69
C LEU A 142 -9.85 -10.47 4.17
N PRO A 143 -9.77 -11.56 3.39
CA PRO A 143 -9.71 -11.46 1.93
C PRO A 143 -10.94 -10.79 1.31
N LYS A 144 -12.15 -11.04 1.84
CA LYS A 144 -13.38 -10.38 1.36
C LYS A 144 -13.32 -8.87 1.61
N LEU A 145 -12.87 -8.43 2.79
CA LEU A 145 -12.65 -7.00 3.06
C LEU A 145 -11.61 -6.41 2.11
N SER A 146 -10.48 -7.08 1.90
CA SER A 146 -9.44 -6.59 0.98
C SER A 146 -9.96 -6.46 -0.45
N ALA A 147 -10.72 -7.44 -0.94
CA ALA A 147 -11.33 -7.40 -2.27
C ALA A 147 -12.36 -6.27 -2.37
N TRP A 148 -13.19 -6.09 -1.35
CA TRP A 148 -14.17 -5.01 -1.30
C TRP A 148 -13.49 -3.63 -1.33
N LEU A 149 -12.44 -3.41 -0.54
CA LEU A 149 -11.67 -2.16 -0.55
C LEU A 149 -11.02 -1.86 -1.91
N ASP A 150 -10.69 -2.89 -2.69
CA ASP A 150 -10.17 -2.72 -4.05
C ASP A 150 -11.22 -2.21 -5.03
N GLN A 151 -12.46 -2.67 -4.87
CA GLN A 151 -13.58 -2.35 -5.76
C GLN A 151 -14.24 -1.01 -5.42
N HIS A 152 -14.11 -0.56 -4.16
CA HIS A 152 -14.76 0.64 -3.64
C HIS A 152 -13.69 1.68 -3.30
N ALA A 153 -13.41 2.58 -4.25
CA ALA A 153 -12.38 3.63 -4.11
C ALA A 153 -12.88 4.88 -3.37
N GLY A 154 -14.18 5.01 -3.17
CA GLY A 154 -14.81 6.15 -2.49
C GLY A 154 -14.44 6.21 -1.01
N GLU A 155 -13.91 7.35 -0.57
CA GLU A 155 -13.48 7.52 0.82
C GLU A 155 -14.67 7.47 1.79
N GLU A 156 -15.78 8.13 1.45
CA GLU A 156 -17.01 8.15 2.25
C GLU A 156 -17.53 6.73 2.50
N GLU A 157 -17.65 5.93 1.46
CA GLU A 157 -18.12 4.55 1.54
C GLU A 157 -17.20 3.67 2.39
N ARG A 158 -15.88 3.82 2.23
CA ARG A 158 -14.90 3.12 3.08
C ARG A 158 -15.01 3.52 4.55
N LEU A 159 -15.24 4.80 4.82
CA LEU A 159 -15.42 5.31 6.18
C LEU A 159 -16.72 4.80 6.79
N ASP A 160 -17.80 4.73 6.01
CA ASP A 160 -19.07 4.16 6.47
C ASP A 160 -18.93 2.67 6.80
N LEU A 161 -18.18 1.90 6.01
CA LEU A 161 -17.84 0.51 6.35
C LEU A 161 -17.12 0.43 7.70
N ILE A 162 -16.07 1.23 7.87
CA ILE A 162 -15.24 1.22 9.09
C ILE A 162 -16.04 1.66 10.31
N ALA A 163 -16.95 2.62 10.14
CA ALA A 163 -17.86 3.09 11.17
C ALA A 163 -18.99 2.09 11.51
N GLY A 164 -19.09 0.97 10.78
CA GLY A 164 -20.15 -0.03 10.97
C GLY A 164 -21.52 0.41 10.46
N ARG A 165 -21.57 1.39 9.55
CA ARG A 165 -22.82 1.93 8.98
C ARG A 165 -23.29 1.14 7.76
N ILE A 166 -22.43 0.28 7.19
CA ILE A 166 -22.80 -0.64 6.11
C ILE A 166 -23.26 -1.96 6.74
N THR A 167 -24.58 -2.15 6.78
CA THR A 167 -25.22 -3.43 7.14
C THR A 167 -25.84 -4.02 5.87
N GLU A 168 -25.16 -5.00 5.27
CA GLU A 168 -25.62 -5.92 4.19
C GLU A 168 -26.24 -5.29 2.92
N ILE A 169 -25.59 -5.52 1.76
CA ILE A 169 -26.22 -5.59 0.43
C ILE A 169 -26.29 -7.08 0.06
#